data_AF-A0A9E1RDQ7-F1
#
_entry.id   AF-A0A9E1RDQ7-F1
#
_cell.length_a   1.000
_cell.length_b   1.000
_cell.length_c   1.000
_cell.angle_alpha   90.00
_cell.angle_beta   90.00
_cell.angle_gamma   90.00
#
_symmetry.space_group_name_H-M   'P 1'
#
loop_
_entity.id
_entity.type
_entity.pdbx_description
1 polymer ?
#
loop_
_entity_poly.entity_id
_entity_poly.type
_entity_poly.pdbx_seq_one_letter_code
_entity_poly.pdbx_strand_id
1 'polypeptide(L)'
;MFAVIGCFAISIVFVLVIIWEIKKSIDNDKRVQQMSKKANDVEVADNRDFSIYETLLGDDGREMILIPEGIFSRGSDSGGFDEKPMQEIYLDAFYVDKYEVSVEEYNKYRKVAKYVEPSVPFFQGDSEVMKIPSHAVVGVSWHDAVNYCTWAGKRLLTEAEWEKAARGTHGLEFPWGNKILPKRANLAGTGDGYAYMSPVGSYPMGRSVYGVYDMAGNVSEWVDDFYDQFYYKSAPMM
;
A
#
# COMPACT_ATOMS: atom_id res chain seq x y z
N MET A 1 36.25 -54.21 -39.42
CA MET A 1 34.77 -54.19 -39.30
C MET A 1 34.31 -53.94 -37.87
N PHE A 2 34.80 -54.69 -36.87
CA PHE A 2 34.42 -54.51 -35.45
C PHE A 2 34.74 -53.12 -34.86
N ALA A 3 35.87 -52.50 -35.22
CA ALA A 3 36.23 -51.16 -34.71
C ALA A 3 35.27 -50.05 -35.19
N VAL A 4 34.77 -50.14 -36.43
CA VAL A 4 33.81 -49.16 -36.99
C VAL A 4 32.44 -49.30 -36.33
N ILE A 5 32.02 -50.54 -36.06
CA ILE A 5 30.77 -50.83 -35.34
C ILE A 5 30.84 -50.33 -33.88
N GLY A 6 31.99 -50.50 -33.22
CA GLY A 6 32.22 -49.99 -31.86
C GLY A 6 32.13 -48.47 -31.75
N CYS A 7 32.71 -47.73 -32.70
CA CYS A 7 32.60 -46.26 -32.74
C CYS A 7 31.16 -45.79 -32.98
N PHE A 8 30.39 -46.49 -33.83
CA PHE A 8 28.98 -46.20 -34.04
C PHE A 8 28.12 -46.47 -32.80
N ALA A 9 28.43 -47.52 -32.03
CA ALA A 9 27.72 -47.80 -30.78
C ALA A 9 27.97 -46.71 -29.72
N ILE A 10 29.21 -46.23 -29.61
CA ILE A 10 29.57 -45.16 -28.67
C ILE A 10 28.89 -43.84 -29.04
N SER A 11 28.85 -43.48 -30.33
CA SER A 11 28.17 -42.25 -30.77
C SER A 11 26.66 -42.30 -30.54
N ILE A 12 26.02 -43.47 -30.72
CA ILE A 12 24.60 -43.67 -30.37
C ILE A 12 24.38 -43.46 -28.86
N VAL A 13 25.23 -44.03 -28.00
CA VAL A 13 25.13 -43.84 -26.55
C VAL A 13 25.30 -42.38 -26.16
N PHE A 14 26.26 -41.66 -26.76
CA PHE A 14 26.44 -40.23 -26.52
C PHE A 14 25.20 -39.41 -26.91
N VAL A 15 24.60 -39.69 -28.08
CA VAL A 15 23.37 -39.02 -28.51
C VAL A 15 22.21 -39.31 -27.54
N LEU A 16 22.07 -40.54 -27.05
CA LEU A 16 21.05 -40.90 -26.06
C LEU A 16 21.25 -40.17 -24.72
N VAL A 17 22.51 -40.01 -24.27
CA VAL A 17 22.84 -39.23 -23.06
C VAL A 17 22.50 -37.75 -23.24
N ILE A 18 22.82 -37.16 -24.41
CA ILE A 18 22.48 -35.76 -24.71
C ILE A 18 20.96 -35.57 -24.73
N ILE A 19 20.22 -36.45 -25.39
CA ILE A 19 18.75 -36.42 -25.41
C ILE A 19 18.18 -36.55 -24.00
N TRP A 20 18.77 -37.42 -23.17
CA TRP A 20 18.37 -37.61 -21.79
C TRP A 20 18.61 -36.35 -20.93
N GLU A 21 19.77 -35.70 -21.04
CA GLU A 21 20.07 -34.45 -20.32
C GLU A 21 19.18 -33.29 -20.79
N ILE A 22 18.91 -33.18 -22.10
CA ILE A 22 17.98 -32.17 -22.64
C ILE A 22 16.57 -32.39 -22.06
N LYS A 23 16.08 -33.64 -22.08
CA LYS A 23 14.76 -33.97 -21.52
C LYS A 23 14.70 -33.65 -20.03
N LYS A 24 15.74 -34.02 -19.28
CA LYS A 24 15.85 -33.75 -17.85
C LYS A 24 15.88 -32.25 -17.55
N SER A 25 16.56 -31.44 -18.37
CA SER A 25 16.56 -29.97 -18.25
C SER A 25 15.16 -29.40 -18.48
N ILE A 26 14.48 -29.81 -19.55
CA ILE A 26 13.11 -29.35 -19.87
C ILE A 26 12.13 -29.71 -18.75
N ASP A 27 12.23 -30.93 -18.22
CA ASP A 27 11.36 -31.38 -17.12
C ASP A 27 11.66 -30.60 -15.83
N ASN A 28 12.93 -30.23 -15.59
CA ASN A 28 13.31 -29.39 -14.47
C ASN A 28 12.78 -27.96 -14.62
N ASP A 29 12.87 -27.36 -15.81
CA ASP A 29 12.34 -26.02 -16.08
C ASP A 29 10.82 -25.99 -15.88
N LYS A 30 10.09 -27.02 -16.34
CA LYS A 30 8.66 -27.17 -16.09
C LYS A 30 8.33 -27.25 -14.60
N ARG A 31 9.12 -28.00 -13.82
CA ARG A 31 8.96 -28.09 -12.36
C ARG A 31 9.22 -26.76 -11.68
N VAL A 32 10.27 -26.03 -12.08
CA VAL A 32 10.58 -24.69 -11.56
C VAL A 32 9.44 -23.72 -11.87
N GLN A 33 8.92 -23.72 -13.10
CA GLN A 33 7.77 -22.91 -13.49
C GLN A 33 6.51 -23.28 -12.69
N GLN A 34 6.24 -24.57 -12.49
CA GLN A 34 5.10 -25.03 -11.71
C GLN A 34 5.25 -24.67 -10.22
N MET A 35 6.44 -24.80 -9.64
CA MET A 35 6.73 -24.39 -8.27
C MET A 35 6.61 -22.88 -8.09
N SER A 36 7.11 -22.09 -9.05
CA SER A 36 6.97 -20.63 -9.07
C SER A 36 5.50 -20.22 -9.14
N LYS A 37 4.72 -20.83 -10.04
CA LYS A 37 3.27 -20.61 -10.12
C LYS A 37 2.58 -20.96 -8.80
N LYS A 38 2.87 -22.14 -8.25
CA LYS A 38 2.30 -22.57 -6.97
C LYS A 38 2.68 -21.63 -5.82
N ALA A 39 3.92 -21.14 -5.77
CA ALA A 39 4.38 -20.19 -4.76
C ALA A 39 3.67 -18.83 -4.88
N ASN A 40 3.43 -18.36 -6.10
CA ASN A 40 2.66 -17.13 -6.35
C ASN A 40 1.17 -17.28 -6.00
N ASP A 41 0.63 -18.50 -6.07
CA ASP A 41 -0.75 -18.80 -5.71
C ASP A 41 -0.95 -19.02 -4.20
N VAL A 42 0.12 -19.12 -3.39
CA VAL A 42 -0.01 -19.20 -1.92
C VAL A 42 -0.35 -17.80 -1.39
N GLU A 43 -1.60 -17.62 -0.96
CA GLU A 43 -1.96 -16.50 -0.10
C GLU A 43 -1.23 -16.66 1.25
N VAL A 44 -0.15 -15.90 1.42
CA VAL A 44 0.50 -15.74 2.72
C VAL A 44 -0.50 -15.00 3.61
N ALA A 45 -1.02 -15.67 4.64
CA ALA A 45 -1.85 -15.04 5.64
C ALA A 45 -1.06 -13.95 6.40
N ASP A 46 -1.71 -12.84 6.72
CA ASP A 46 -1.10 -11.80 7.56
C ASP A 46 -1.02 -12.32 8.99
N ASN A 47 0.15 -12.77 9.41
CA ASN A 47 0.37 -13.27 10.77
C ASN A 47 0.75 -12.16 11.76
N ARG A 48 0.70 -10.88 11.33
CA ARG A 48 0.94 -9.74 12.22
C ARG A 48 -0.22 -9.58 13.19
N ASP A 49 0.10 -9.46 14.48
CA ASP A 49 -0.86 -9.19 15.53
C ASP A 49 -1.01 -7.68 15.73
N PHE A 50 -2.14 -7.13 15.32
CA PHE A 50 -2.48 -5.72 15.47
C PHE A 50 -3.29 -5.44 16.75
N SER A 51 -3.67 -6.47 17.51
CA SER A 51 -4.41 -6.29 18.77
C SER A 51 -3.56 -5.64 19.87
N ILE A 52 -2.26 -5.52 19.63
CA ILE A 52 -1.31 -4.82 20.51
C ILE A 52 -1.50 -3.29 20.51
N TYR A 53 -2.14 -2.73 19.48
CA TYR A 53 -2.40 -1.30 19.39
C TYR A 53 -3.79 -1.00 19.95
N GLU A 54 -3.87 0.04 20.77
CA GLU A 54 -5.14 0.54 21.29
C GLU A 54 -5.99 1.07 20.13
N THR A 55 -7.29 0.80 20.17
CA THR A 55 -8.25 1.32 19.22
C THR A 55 -9.30 2.17 19.91
N LEU A 56 -9.71 3.24 19.24
CA LEU A 56 -10.75 4.16 19.67
C LEU A 56 -11.88 4.13 18.64
N LEU A 57 -13.13 4.17 19.11
CA LEU A 57 -14.26 4.44 18.24
C LEU A 57 -14.54 5.95 18.27
N GLY A 58 -14.37 6.63 17.13
CA GLY A 58 -14.66 8.06 17.01
C GLY A 58 -16.15 8.38 17.11
N ASP A 59 -16.47 9.66 17.29
CA ASP A 59 -17.86 10.14 17.38
C ASP A 59 -18.66 9.91 16.08
N ASP A 60 -17.96 9.77 14.95
CA ASP A 60 -18.49 9.37 13.66
C ASP A 60 -18.73 7.85 13.52
N GLY A 61 -18.42 7.07 14.57
CA GLY A 61 -18.55 5.62 14.60
C GLY A 61 -17.45 4.88 13.85
N ARG A 62 -16.33 5.54 13.55
CA ARG A 62 -15.20 4.95 12.80
C ARG A 62 -14.06 4.58 13.73
N GLU A 63 -13.46 3.42 13.47
CA GLU A 63 -12.34 2.87 14.24
C GLU A 63 -11.05 3.65 13.93
N MET A 64 -10.36 4.08 14.97
CA MET A 64 -9.05 4.71 14.93
C MET A 64 -8.04 3.83 15.66
N ILE A 65 -6.78 3.88 15.23
CA ILE A 65 -5.65 3.15 15.81
C ILE A 65 -4.71 4.15 16.49
N LEU A 66 -4.28 3.85 17.71
CA LEU A 66 -3.25 4.60 18.41
C LEU A 66 -1.89 4.32 17.78
N ILE A 67 -1.26 5.36 17.23
CA ILE A 67 0.14 5.37 16.86
C ILE A 67 0.94 5.80 18.09
N PRO A 68 1.83 4.96 18.63
CA PRO A 68 2.57 5.27 19.84
C PRO A 68 3.52 6.44 19.62
N GLU A 69 3.76 7.21 20.69
CA GLU A 69 4.78 8.25 20.71
C GLU A 69 6.17 7.66 20.43
N GLY A 70 7.09 8.51 20.01
CA GLY A 70 8.48 8.12 19.83
C GLY A 70 9.11 8.66 18.56
N ILE A 71 10.40 8.39 18.47
CA ILE A 71 11.26 8.79 17.36
C ILE A 71 10.92 7.94 16.12
N PHE A 72 10.84 8.59 14.97
CA PHE A 72 10.81 7.92 13.67
C PHE A 72 11.66 8.64 12.64
N SER A 73 12.07 7.92 11.60
CA SER A 73 12.78 8.48 10.45
C SER A 73 11.77 9.05 9.43
N ARG A 74 11.69 10.38 9.34
CA ARG A 74 10.92 11.12 8.32
C ARG A 74 11.76 11.31 7.06
N GLY A 75 11.16 11.18 5.89
CA GLY A 75 11.82 11.40 4.60
C GLY A 75 12.69 10.23 4.12
N SER A 76 13.51 10.52 3.11
CA SER A 76 14.32 9.49 2.44
C SER A 76 15.51 10.10 1.70
N ASP A 77 16.73 9.72 2.08
CA ASP A 77 17.95 10.15 1.37
C ASP A 77 18.05 9.60 -0.06
N SER A 78 17.36 8.50 -0.35
CA SER A 78 17.21 7.94 -1.70
C SER A 78 15.99 8.46 -2.46
N GLY A 79 15.14 9.26 -1.82
CA GLY A 79 13.88 9.78 -2.36
C GLY A 79 14.02 10.93 -3.36
N GLY A 80 12.90 11.63 -3.54
CA GLY A 80 12.78 12.89 -4.31
C GLY A 80 13.57 14.06 -3.72
N PHE A 81 13.52 15.21 -4.38
CA PHE A 81 14.25 16.41 -3.93
C PHE A 81 13.67 17.00 -2.64
N ASP A 82 12.35 16.97 -2.53
CA ASP A 82 11.50 17.46 -1.44
C ASP A 82 11.26 16.39 -0.35
N GLU A 83 11.70 15.16 -0.56
CA GLU A 83 11.71 14.07 0.43
C GLU A 83 13.03 14.03 1.25
N LYS A 84 13.98 14.94 0.96
CA LYS A 84 15.34 14.97 1.53
C LYS A 84 15.60 16.19 2.41
N PRO A 85 16.46 16.05 3.43
CA PRO A 85 17.13 14.82 3.87
C PRO A 85 16.23 13.95 4.75
N MET A 86 16.62 12.68 4.94
CA MET A 86 16.05 11.86 6.00
C MET A 86 16.42 12.45 7.37
N GLN A 87 15.44 12.53 8.29
CA GLN A 87 15.62 13.11 9.62
C GLN A 87 14.92 12.28 10.69
N GLU A 88 15.55 12.13 11.84
CA GLU A 88 14.88 11.59 13.02
C GLU A 88 14.12 12.72 13.73
N ILE A 89 12.83 12.51 13.98
CA ILE A 89 12.00 13.43 14.76
C ILE A 89 11.16 12.63 15.76
N TYR A 90 10.89 13.22 16.91
CA TYR A 90 9.93 12.68 17.87
C TYR A 90 8.53 13.17 17.55
N LEU A 91 7.54 12.27 17.63
CA LEU A 91 6.13 12.61 17.62
C LEU A 91 5.49 12.07 18.90
N ASP A 92 4.59 12.86 19.49
CA ASP A 92 3.67 12.39 20.53
C ASP A 92 2.77 11.29 19.97
N ALA A 93 2.08 10.57 20.86
CA ALA A 93 1.11 9.56 20.45
C ALA A 93 -0.13 10.24 19.86
N PHE A 94 -0.69 9.66 18.81
CA PHE A 94 -1.88 10.19 18.14
C PHE A 94 -2.75 9.06 17.59
N TYR A 95 -4.04 9.36 17.39
CA TYR A 95 -4.96 8.43 16.75
C TYR A 95 -5.07 8.74 15.26
N VAL A 96 -5.11 7.69 14.44
CA VAL A 96 -5.38 7.75 12.99
C VAL A 96 -6.56 6.86 12.63
N ASP A 97 -7.42 7.29 11.70
CA ASP A 97 -8.48 6.43 11.17
C ASP A 97 -7.88 5.16 10.55
N LYS A 98 -8.45 4.00 10.86
CA LYS A 98 -7.96 2.70 10.35
C LYS A 98 -8.04 2.55 8.83
N TYR A 99 -8.99 3.26 8.22
CA TYR A 99 -9.29 3.26 6.79
C TYR A 99 -9.51 4.69 6.32
N GLU A 100 -9.39 4.93 5.01
CA GLU A 100 -9.85 6.16 4.38
C GLU A 100 -11.36 6.42 4.67
N VAL A 101 -11.79 7.68 4.56
CA VAL A 101 -13.21 8.05 4.68
C VAL A 101 -13.97 7.48 3.48
N SER A 102 -14.93 6.59 3.70
CA SER A 102 -15.75 6.07 2.61
C SER A 102 -16.83 7.06 2.16
N VAL A 103 -17.38 6.85 0.97
CA VAL A 103 -18.53 7.62 0.45
C VAL A 103 -19.73 7.53 1.41
N GLU A 104 -20.00 6.36 1.99
CA GLU A 104 -21.07 6.20 2.98
C GLU A 104 -20.87 7.09 4.19
N GLU A 105 -19.66 7.08 4.77
CA GLU A 105 -19.31 7.83 5.96
C GLU A 105 -19.33 9.34 5.71
N TYR A 106 -18.75 9.78 4.60
CA TYR A 106 -18.79 11.19 4.20
C TYR A 106 -20.22 11.66 3.93
N ASN A 107 -21.10 10.79 3.40
CA ASN A 107 -22.50 11.12 3.19
C ASN A 107 -23.29 11.34 4.49
N LYS A 108 -22.87 10.75 5.62
CA LYS A 108 -23.48 11.05 6.94
C LYS A 108 -23.23 12.52 7.29
N TYR A 109 -21.99 12.98 7.16
CA TYR A 109 -21.61 14.39 7.34
C TYR A 109 -22.38 15.30 6.37
N ARG A 110 -22.34 15.02 5.06
CA ARG A 110 -23.00 15.86 4.03
C ARG A 110 -24.47 16.10 4.32
N LYS A 111 -25.19 15.06 4.77
CA LYS A 111 -26.63 15.15 5.09
C LYS A 111 -26.89 16.11 6.25
N VAL A 112 -26.06 16.07 7.30
CA VAL A 112 -26.19 16.94 8.48
C VAL A 112 -25.75 18.37 8.16
N ALA A 113 -24.60 18.52 7.49
CA ALA A 113 -24.02 19.81 7.14
C ALA A 113 -24.68 20.49 5.93
N LYS A 114 -25.62 19.81 5.25
CA LYS A 114 -26.25 20.24 3.99
C LYS A 114 -25.21 20.58 2.91
N TYR A 115 -24.16 19.75 2.83
CA TYR A 115 -23.04 19.96 1.92
C TYR A 115 -23.33 19.37 0.53
N VAL A 116 -22.71 19.96 -0.49
CA VAL A 116 -22.84 19.50 -1.88
C VAL A 116 -22.13 18.17 -2.10
N GLU A 117 -22.49 17.49 -3.18
CA GLU A 117 -21.77 16.30 -3.61
C GLU A 117 -20.35 16.65 -4.04
N PRO A 118 -19.33 15.93 -3.53
CA PRO A 118 -18.00 15.96 -4.11
C PRO A 118 -18.07 15.61 -5.60
N SER A 119 -17.23 16.27 -6.40
CA SER A 119 -17.18 16.01 -7.83
C SER A 119 -15.75 16.14 -8.32
N VAL A 120 -15.40 15.31 -9.30
CA VAL A 120 -14.11 15.37 -10.00
C VAL A 120 -14.44 15.75 -11.45
N PRO A 121 -14.29 17.04 -11.85
CA PRO A 121 -14.77 17.53 -13.14
C PRO A 121 -14.20 16.83 -14.38
N PHE A 122 -13.09 16.10 -14.24
CA PHE A 122 -12.41 15.40 -15.33
C PHE A 122 -12.04 13.96 -14.95
N PHE A 123 -12.96 13.23 -14.33
CA PHE A 123 -12.75 11.83 -14.02
C PHE A 123 -12.62 11.00 -15.30
N GLN A 124 -11.43 10.42 -15.53
CA GLN A 124 -11.16 9.58 -16.69
C GLN A 124 -11.70 8.17 -16.44
N GLY A 125 -13.03 8.01 -16.40
CA GLY A 125 -13.65 6.72 -16.11
C GLY A 125 -15.15 6.77 -15.90
N ASP A 126 -15.73 5.66 -15.44
CA ASP A 126 -17.12 5.62 -15.03
C ASP A 126 -17.27 6.36 -13.68
N SER A 127 -17.87 7.55 -13.70
CA SER A 127 -18.06 8.36 -12.50
C SER A 127 -18.93 7.69 -11.43
N GLU A 128 -19.70 6.65 -11.77
CA GLU A 128 -20.52 5.94 -10.79
C GLU A 128 -19.68 5.23 -9.71
N VAL A 129 -18.42 4.89 -10.01
CA VAL A 129 -17.49 4.33 -9.01
C VAL A 129 -17.30 5.27 -7.81
N MET A 130 -17.36 6.59 -8.03
CA MET A 130 -17.20 7.61 -6.99
C MET A 130 -18.41 7.68 -6.04
N LYS A 131 -19.52 7.01 -6.37
CA LYS A 131 -20.75 6.98 -5.57
C LYS A 131 -20.91 5.67 -4.80
N ILE A 132 -20.03 4.69 -4.99
CA ILE A 132 -20.15 3.39 -4.34
C ILE A 132 -19.90 3.57 -2.83
N PRO A 133 -20.85 3.20 -1.95
CA PRO A 133 -20.79 3.49 -0.52
C PRO A 133 -19.49 3.04 0.18
N SER A 134 -18.95 1.89 -0.23
CA SER A 134 -17.76 1.28 0.38
C SER A 134 -16.43 1.84 -0.13
N HIS A 135 -16.43 2.62 -1.21
CA HIS A 135 -15.19 3.17 -1.79
C HIS A 135 -14.78 4.45 -1.05
N ALA A 136 -13.49 4.78 -1.12
CA ALA A 136 -12.97 6.03 -0.59
C ALA A 136 -13.64 7.23 -1.27
N VAL A 137 -13.98 8.25 -0.49
CA VAL A 137 -14.54 9.49 -1.03
C VAL A 137 -13.46 10.28 -1.77
N VAL A 138 -13.78 10.76 -2.97
CA VAL A 138 -12.88 11.58 -3.80
C VAL A 138 -13.57 12.87 -4.23
N GLY A 139 -12.80 13.80 -4.80
CA GLY A 139 -13.34 15.11 -5.22
C GLY A 139 -13.66 16.03 -4.05
N VAL A 140 -13.03 15.79 -2.89
CA VAL A 140 -13.09 16.64 -1.69
C VAL A 140 -11.89 17.59 -1.68
N SER A 141 -12.14 18.86 -1.41
CA SER A 141 -11.07 19.83 -1.19
C SER A 141 -10.46 19.67 0.21
N TRP A 142 -9.28 20.26 0.43
CA TRP A 142 -8.67 20.31 1.77
C TRP A 142 -9.62 20.90 2.82
N HIS A 143 -10.35 21.98 2.48
CA HIS A 143 -11.33 22.59 3.37
C HIS A 143 -12.49 21.64 3.70
N ASP A 144 -12.93 20.84 2.74
CA ASP A 144 -13.97 19.83 2.95
C ASP A 144 -13.49 18.75 3.93
N ALA A 145 -12.24 18.32 3.79
CA ALA A 145 -11.62 17.34 4.66
C ALA A 145 -11.48 17.87 6.10
N VAL A 146 -11.01 19.12 6.27
CA VAL A 146 -10.94 19.78 7.58
C VAL A 146 -12.32 19.92 8.21
N ASN A 147 -13.33 20.33 7.44
CA ASN A 147 -14.70 20.47 7.94
C ASN A 147 -15.30 19.12 8.37
N TYR A 148 -15.05 18.06 7.60
CA TYR A 148 -15.44 16.70 7.97
C TYR A 148 -14.77 16.25 9.26
N CYS A 149 -13.45 16.39 9.36
CA CYS A 149 -12.71 16.05 10.58
C CYS A 149 -13.25 16.83 11.79
N THR A 150 -13.45 18.14 11.65
CA THR A 150 -14.01 18.99 12.71
C THR A 150 -15.39 18.52 13.16
N TRP A 151 -16.27 18.19 12.20
CA TRP A 151 -17.60 17.64 12.50
C TRP A 151 -17.53 16.28 13.21
N ALA A 152 -16.55 15.46 12.86
CA ALA A 152 -16.31 14.14 13.46
C ALA A 152 -15.55 14.19 14.81
N GLY A 153 -15.21 15.39 15.32
CA GLY A 153 -14.42 15.53 16.54
C GLY A 153 -12.93 15.18 16.36
N LYS A 154 -12.43 15.25 15.13
CA LYS A 154 -11.09 14.85 14.68
C LYS A 154 -10.35 16.05 14.06
N ARG A 155 -9.14 15.79 13.57
CA ARG A 155 -8.36 16.69 12.71
C ARG A 155 -7.70 15.90 11.57
N LEU A 156 -7.16 16.60 10.58
CA LEU A 156 -6.21 16.00 9.66
C LEU A 156 -4.92 15.65 10.41
N LEU A 157 -4.23 14.62 9.93
CA LEU A 157 -2.87 14.34 10.36
C LEU A 157 -1.93 15.40 9.80
N THR A 158 -0.83 15.66 10.51
CA THR A 158 0.33 16.28 9.87
C THR A 158 0.96 15.30 8.86
N GLU A 159 1.75 15.81 7.91
CA GLU A 159 2.51 15.00 6.97
C GLU A 159 3.42 14.01 7.70
N ALA A 160 4.07 14.46 8.77
CA ALA A 160 4.94 13.63 9.60
C ALA A 160 4.17 12.49 10.31
N GLU A 161 2.98 12.79 10.85
CA GLU A 161 2.12 11.77 11.46
C GLU A 161 1.63 10.76 10.42
N TRP A 162 1.23 11.23 9.24
CA TRP A 162 0.82 10.37 8.12
C TRP A 162 1.96 9.44 7.69
N GLU A 163 3.17 9.97 7.51
CA GLU A 163 4.34 9.18 7.13
C GLU A 163 4.70 8.15 8.23
N LYS A 164 4.69 8.54 9.50
CA LYS A 164 4.90 7.61 10.61
C LYS A 164 3.85 6.50 10.57
N ALA A 165 2.57 6.83 10.46
CA ALA A 165 1.48 5.85 10.40
C ALA A 165 1.61 4.88 9.21
N ALA A 166 2.18 5.35 8.08
CA ALA A 166 2.43 4.53 6.90
C ALA A 166 3.64 3.61 7.07
N ARG A 167 4.82 4.16 7.42
CA ARG A 167 6.12 3.49 7.28
C ARG A 167 6.69 2.93 8.58
N GLY A 168 6.11 3.28 9.73
CA GLY A 168 6.62 2.88 11.04
C GLY A 168 7.83 3.70 11.49
N THR A 169 8.41 3.30 12.62
CA THR A 169 9.60 3.97 13.18
C THR A 169 10.89 3.73 12.39
N HIS A 170 10.95 2.65 11.61
CA HIS A 170 12.15 2.20 10.88
C HIS A 170 12.20 2.67 9.42
N GLY A 171 11.29 3.56 9.00
CA GLY A 171 11.31 4.15 7.66
C GLY A 171 11.15 3.14 6.52
N LEU A 172 10.24 2.16 6.63
CA LEU A 172 10.01 1.17 5.58
C LEU A 172 9.64 1.81 4.24
N GLU A 173 10.16 1.36 3.11
CA GLU A 173 9.89 1.95 1.80
C GLU A 173 8.39 1.92 1.42
N PHE A 174 7.70 0.84 1.79
CA PHE A 174 6.25 0.68 1.67
C PHE A 174 5.66 0.30 3.04
N PRO A 175 4.35 0.48 3.27
CA PRO A 175 3.74 0.17 4.57
C PRO A 175 3.94 -1.28 5.04
N TRP A 176 4.06 -2.21 4.09
CA TRP A 176 4.29 -3.63 4.34
C TRP A 176 5.76 -4.07 4.31
N GLY A 177 6.71 -3.20 3.93
CA GLY A 177 8.14 -3.52 3.87
C GLY A 177 8.92 -2.83 2.76
N ASN A 178 10.13 -3.31 2.48
CA ASN A 178 11.08 -2.65 1.56
C ASN A 178 11.07 -3.22 0.13
N LYS A 179 9.96 -3.83 -0.29
CA LYS A 179 9.80 -4.39 -1.63
C LYS A 179 8.38 -4.15 -2.11
N ILE A 180 8.25 -3.77 -3.38
CA ILE A 180 6.95 -3.80 -4.04
C ILE A 180 6.46 -5.26 -4.13
N LEU A 181 5.25 -5.49 -3.63
CA LEU A 181 4.62 -6.79 -3.64
C LEU A 181 3.24 -6.66 -4.31
N PRO A 182 2.85 -7.61 -5.19
CA PRO A 182 1.56 -7.53 -5.87
C PRO A 182 0.41 -7.67 -4.87
N LYS A 183 -0.74 -7.05 -5.19
CA LYS A 183 -1.97 -7.12 -4.39
C LYS A 183 -1.75 -6.70 -2.93
N ARG A 184 -0.99 -5.63 -2.71
CA ARG A 184 -0.79 -4.97 -1.40
C ARG A 184 -1.29 -3.53 -1.38
N ALA A 185 -1.59 -2.98 -2.54
CA ALA A 185 -2.16 -1.66 -2.70
C ALA A 185 -2.92 -1.64 -4.03
N ASN A 186 -3.88 -0.73 -4.13
CA ASN A 186 -4.47 -0.34 -5.39
C ASN A 186 -3.58 0.73 -6.05
N LEU A 187 -2.84 0.36 -7.09
CA LEU A 187 -1.87 1.22 -7.76
C LEU A 187 -2.33 1.46 -9.21
N ALA A 188 -1.47 2.04 -10.04
CA ALA A 188 -1.80 2.27 -11.44
C ALA A 188 -1.98 0.94 -12.21
N GLY A 189 -3.09 0.82 -12.95
CA GLY A 189 -3.37 -0.30 -13.84
C GLY A 189 -4.60 -1.08 -13.39
N THR A 190 -4.61 -2.40 -13.67
CA THR A 190 -5.70 -3.31 -13.26
C THR A 190 -5.18 -4.60 -12.61
N GLY A 191 -3.85 -4.72 -12.43
CA GLY A 191 -3.20 -5.93 -11.93
C GLY A 191 -3.45 -6.21 -10.44
N ASP A 192 -3.97 -5.23 -9.73
CA ASP A 192 -4.34 -5.25 -8.30
C ASP A 192 -5.82 -5.54 -8.05
N GLY A 193 -6.64 -5.61 -9.10
CA GLY A 193 -8.06 -5.95 -9.05
C GLY A 193 -9.03 -4.80 -9.28
N TYR A 194 -8.57 -3.54 -9.32
CA TYR A 194 -9.43 -2.37 -9.50
C TYR A 194 -8.88 -1.46 -10.61
N ALA A 195 -9.77 -0.88 -11.42
CA ALA A 195 -9.36 0.02 -12.50
C ALA A 195 -9.25 1.49 -12.04
N TYR A 196 -9.92 1.82 -10.93
CA TYR A 196 -9.95 3.14 -10.32
C TYR A 196 -9.72 2.97 -8.82
N MET A 197 -10.51 3.58 -7.94
CA MET A 197 -10.48 3.34 -6.50
C MET A 197 -11.15 2.02 -6.15
N SER A 198 -10.74 1.48 -5.02
CA SER A 198 -11.23 0.23 -4.44
C SER A 198 -12.11 0.51 -3.22
N PRO A 199 -12.90 -0.46 -2.74
CA PRO A 199 -13.43 -0.41 -1.38
C PRO A 199 -12.31 -0.17 -0.38
N VAL A 200 -12.56 0.67 0.63
CA VAL A 200 -11.60 0.87 1.71
C VAL A 200 -11.31 -0.46 2.41
N GLY A 201 -10.04 -0.72 2.72
CA GLY A 201 -9.61 -1.93 3.40
C GLY A 201 -9.44 -3.17 2.51
N SER A 202 -9.48 -3.03 1.18
CA SER A 202 -9.40 -4.15 0.24
C SER A 202 -8.07 -4.94 0.29
N TYR A 203 -7.01 -4.35 0.84
CA TYR A 203 -5.67 -4.93 0.88
C TYR A 203 -5.21 -5.20 2.33
N PRO A 204 -5.69 -6.26 3.00
CA PRO A 204 -5.28 -6.57 4.38
C PRO A 204 -3.79 -6.85 4.53
N MET A 205 -3.16 -7.44 3.51
CA MET A 205 -1.72 -7.64 3.52
C MET A 205 -0.92 -6.36 3.24
N GLY A 206 -1.59 -5.30 2.82
CA GLY A 206 -1.05 -3.97 2.54
C GLY A 206 -0.96 -3.04 3.75
N ARG A 207 -1.54 -3.45 4.88
CA ARG A 207 -1.55 -2.66 6.11
C ARG A 207 -0.15 -2.23 6.52
N SER A 208 -0.06 -1.02 7.08
CA SER A 208 1.14 -0.53 7.77
C SER A 208 1.52 -1.42 8.95
N VAL A 209 2.69 -1.17 9.55
CA VAL A 209 3.13 -1.87 10.78
C VAL A 209 2.20 -1.64 11.97
N TYR A 210 1.37 -0.60 11.92
CA TYR A 210 0.37 -0.28 12.93
C TYR A 210 -1.02 -0.85 12.61
N GLY A 211 -1.22 -1.40 11.41
CA GLY A 211 -2.50 -1.97 11.00
C GLY A 211 -3.42 -1.01 10.26
N VAL A 212 -2.91 0.16 9.88
CA VAL A 212 -3.64 1.16 9.08
C VAL A 212 -3.66 0.70 7.62
N TYR A 213 -4.83 0.75 6.99
CA TYR A 213 -5.03 0.32 5.61
C TYR A 213 -4.75 1.45 4.63
N ASP A 214 -4.49 1.07 3.37
CA ASP A 214 -4.50 1.94 2.19
C ASP A 214 -3.56 3.16 2.21
N MET A 215 -2.64 3.24 3.19
CA MET A 215 -1.54 4.24 3.25
C MET A 215 -0.62 4.26 2.01
N ALA A 216 -0.76 3.29 1.11
CA ALA A 216 -0.17 3.32 -0.22
C ALA A 216 -1.26 3.03 -1.26
N GLY A 217 -1.42 3.94 -2.22
CA GLY A 217 -2.34 3.79 -3.33
C GLY A 217 -3.77 4.22 -3.01
N ASN A 218 -4.73 3.65 -3.75
CA ASN A 218 -6.16 3.94 -3.69
C ASN A 218 -6.53 5.41 -4.01
N VAL A 219 -6.43 6.33 -3.05
CA VAL A 219 -6.64 7.77 -3.28
C VAL A 219 -5.56 8.60 -2.59
N SER A 220 -5.39 9.85 -3.01
CA SER A 220 -4.52 10.79 -2.28
C SER A 220 -5.21 11.28 -1.02
N GLU A 221 -4.48 11.27 0.09
CA GLU A 221 -4.99 11.66 1.41
C GLU A 221 -4.51 13.07 1.79
N TRP A 222 -5.43 13.94 2.20
CA TRP A 222 -5.09 15.30 2.64
C TRP A 222 -4.42 15.27 4.02
N VAL A 223 -3.35 16.05 4.18
CA VAL A 223 -2.69 16.34 5.47
C VAL A 223 -2.88 17.81 5.84
N ASP A 224 -2.61 18.15 7.10
CA ASP A 224 -2.81 19.51 7.64
C ASP A 224 -1.75 20.50 7.14
N ASP A 225 -0.56 20.01 6.77
CA ASP A 225 0.60 20.82 6.39
C ASP A 225 0.41 21.55 5.05
N PHE A 226 0.96 22.76 4.97
CA PHE A 226 1.22 23.42 3.70
C PHE A 226 2.44 22.81 3.03
N TYR A 227 2.31 22.47 1.75
CA TYR A 227 3.45 22.01 0.97
C TYR A 227 4.52 23.10 0.84
N ASP A 228 5.76 22.75 1.21
CA ASP A 228 6.97 23.51 0.93
C ASP A 228 8.08 22.55 0.51
N GLN A 229 8.49 22.65 -0.76
CA GLN A 229 9.54 21.83 -1.38
C GLN A 229 10.92 21.91 -0.68
N PHE A 230 11.13 22.89 0.21
CA PHE A 230 12.36 23.05 0.99
C PHE A 230 12.19 22.70 2.47
N TYR A 231 10.98 22.35 2.93
CA TYR A 231 10.69 22.19 4.35
C TYR A 231 11.63 21.18 5.01
N TYR A 232 11.89 20.03 4.40
CA TYR A 232 12.76 19.01 4.99
C TYR A 232 14.19 19.53 5.22
N LYS A 233 14.67 20.47 4.40
CA LYS A 233 16.02 21.06 4.54
C LYS A 233 16.11 22.12 5.62
N SER A 234 15.01 22.83 5.86
CA SER A 234 14.93 23.91 6.86
C SER A 234 14.26 23.47 8.16
N ALA A 235 13.67 22.27 8.18
CA ALA A 235 12.94 21.76 9.32
C ALA A 235 13.84 21.72 10.56
N PRO A 236 13.28 22.02 11.75
CA PRO A 236 14.04 21.92 12.98
C PRO A 236 14.55 20.49 13.13
N MET A 237 15.87 20.33 13.23
CA MET A 237 16.45 19.09 13.73
C MET A 237 16.16 19.04 15.23
N MET A 238 15.52 17.96 15.67
CA MET A 238 15.25 17.75 17.08
C MET A 238 16.50 17.28 17.83
#